data_AF-A0A060BY68-F1
#
_entry.id   AF-A0A060BY68-F1
#
_cell.length_a   1.000
_cell.length_b   1.000
_cell.length_c   1.000
_cell.angle_alpha   90.00
_cell.angle_beta   90.00
_cell.angle_gamma   90.00
#
_symmetry.space_group_name_H-M   'P 1'
#
loop_
_entity.id
_entity.type
_entity.pdbx_description
1 polymer ?
#
loop_
_entity_poly.entity_id
_entity_poly.type
_entity_poly.pdbx_seq_one_letter_code
_entity_poly.pdbx_strand_id
1 'polypeptide(L)'
;LVGYFERHQPEADLIYGDCTFINQSDAVIEQYQSKVFDVCAAVSIEQTVLQPGTIWRRRVTEQIGLFDETLHYVMDFDYWIRAALAGLQLCYVPGTRSAFRLHQSSKTVRVKIGFWNDWKAILDKVYSEPDLSDQLLAAKEVAYRNVS
;
A
#
# COMPACT_ATOMS: atom_id res chain seq x y z
N LEU A 1 -11.61 -15.58 -3.72
CA LEU A 1 -10.78 -14.51 -4.32
C LEU A 1 -9.96 -15.00 -5.51
N VAL A 2 -9.09 -16.01 -5.35
CA VAL A 2 -8.16 -16.47 -6.42
C VAL A 2 -8.86 -16.84 -7.73
N GLY A 3 -9.87 -17.73 -7.70
CA GLY A 3 -10.60 -18.09 -8.92
C GLY A 3 -11.49 -16.98 -9.50
N TYR A 4 -11.78 -15.90 -8.76
CA TYR A 4 -12.45 -14.71 -9.31
C TYR A 4 -11.43 -13.81 -10.01
N PHE A 5 -10.26 -13.62 -9.38
CA PHE A 5 -9.14 -12.87 -9.93
C PHE A 5 -8.67 -13.40 -11.28
N GLU A 6 -8.44 -14.72 -11.38
CA GLU A 6 -7.98 -15.34 -12.63
C GLU A 6 -8.98 -15.19 -13.79
N ARG A 7 -10.29 -15.13 -13.49
CA ARG A 7 -11.34 -15.09 -14.51
C ARG A 7 -11.77 -13.68 -14.91
N HIS A 8 -11.68 -12.72 -14.00
CA HIS A 8 -12.24 -11.37 -14.22
C HIS A 8 -11.20 -10.26 -14.27
N GLN A 9 -9.94 -10.54 -13.91
CA GLN A 9 -8.83 -9.58 -13.91
C GLN A 9 -7.52 -10.24 -14.38
N PRO A 10 -7.47 -10.81 -15.61
CA PRO A 10 -6.30 -11.53 -16.09
C PRO A 10 -5.05 -10.64 -16.21
N GLU A 11 -5.23 -9.39 -16.63
CA GLU A 11 -4.14 -8.42 -16.82
C GLU A 11 -3.57 -7.87 -15.51
N ALA A 12 -4.38 -7.88 -14.44
CA ALA A 12 -3.98 -7.34 -13.15
C ALA A 12 -2.78 -8.11 -12.56
N ASP A 13 -1.83 -7.36 -12.04
CA ASP A 13 -0.64 -7.85 -11.35
C ASP A 13 -0.91 -8.09 -9.87
N LEU A 14 -1.68 -7.16 -9.29
CA LEU A 14 -2.04 -7.10 -7.90
C LEU A 14 -3.49 -6.66 -7.80
N ILE A 15 -4.27 -7.30 -6.93
CA ILE A 15 -5.60 -6.84 -6.56
C ILE A 15 -5.72 -6.61 -5.07
N TYR A 16 -6.60 -5.68 -4.73
CA TYR A 16 -6.99 -5.35 -3.37
C TYR A 16 -8.46 -4.91 -3.38
N GLY A 17 -9.08 -4.91 -2.21
CA GLY A 17 -10.50 -4.61 -2.07
C GLY A 17 -10.81 -3.83 -0.81
N ASP A 18 -12.10 -3.74 -0.50
CA ASP A 18 -12.57 -3.10 0.72
C ASP A 18 -12.27 -3.98 1.94
N CYS A 19 -12.13 -3.36 3.11
CA CYS A 19 -11.77 -4.04 4.35
C CYS A 19 -12.74 -3.67 5.46
N THR A 20 -13.12 -4.65 6.28
CA THR A 20 -13.86 -4.38 7.51
C THR A 20 -12.89 -4.27 8.68
N PHE A 21 -12.86 -3.12 9.36
CA PHE A 21 -12.17 -3.00 10.64
C PHE A 21 -13.02 -3.65 11.74
N ILE A 22 -12.41 -4.56 12.49
CA ILE A 22 -13.06 -5.28 13.59
C ILE A 22 -12.29 -5.09 14.90
N ASN A 23 -12.99 -5.13 16.01
CA ASN A 23 -12.36 -5.08 17.34
C ASN A 23 -11.93 -6.49 17.81
N GLN A 24 -11.47 -6.60 19.05
CA GLN A 24 -11.01 -7.87 19.64
C GLN A 24 -12.12 -8.92 19.81
N SER A 25 -13.39 -8.50 19.80
CA SER A 25 -14.58 -9.35 19.94
C SER A 25 -15.27 -9.63 18.59
N ASP A 26 -14.57 -9.44 17.47
CA ASP A 26 -15.11 -9.57 16.10
C ASP A 26 -16.22 -8.59 15.72
N ALA A 27 -16.52 -7.61 16.58
CA ALA A 27 -17.52 -6.61 16.25
C ALA A 27 -16.94 -5.62 15.23
N VAL A 28 -17.75 -5.31 14.22
CA VAL A 28 -17.43 -4.31 13.20
C VAL A 28 -17.27 -2.94 13.86
N ILE A 29 -16.11 -2.33 13.63
CA ILE A 29 -15.81 -0.94 13.98
C ILE A 29 -16.18 -0.04 12.80
N GLU A 30 -15.70 -0.39 11.60
CA GLU A 30 -15.82 0.45 10.40
C GLU A 30 -15.74 -0.41 9.13
N GLN A 31 -16.40 0.05 8.07
CA GLN A 31 -16.19 -0.43 6.70
C GLN A 31 -15.27 0.54 5.97
N TYR A 32 -14.07 0.09 5.64
CA TYR A 32 -13.10 0.86 4.88
C TYR A 32 -13.27 0.57 3.39
N GLN A 33 -13.67 1.59 2.63
CA GLN A 33 -13.75 1.52 1.18
C GLN A 33 -12.41 1.91 0.57
N SER A 34 -11.81 1.00 -0.19
CA SER A 34 -10.57 1.25 -0.90
C SER A 34 -10.82 2.10 -2.16
N LYS A 35 -9.77 2.75 -2.66
CA LYS A 35 -9.82 3.57 -3.88
C LYS A 35 -8.96 2.95 -4.98
N VAL A 36 -9.21 3.32 -6.24
CA VAL A 36 -8.29 3.03 -7.35
C VAL A 36 -6.91 3.61 -7.03
N PHE A 37 -5.84 2.84 -7.27
CA PHE A 37 -4.50 3.17 -6.81
C PHE A 37 -3.96 4.38 -7.57
N ASP A 38 -3.58 5.42 -6.83
CA ASP A 38 -2.86 6.56 -7.35
C ASP A 38 -1.53 6.69 -6.60
N VAL A 39 -0.42 6.63 -7.35
CA VAL A 39 0.91 6.64 -6.76
C VAL A 39 1.25 8.00 -6.12
N CYS A 40 0.72 9.10 -6.63
CA CYS A 40 0.91 10.43 -6.06
C CYS A 40 0.18 10.55 -4.71
N ALA A 41 -1.07 10.08 -4.65
CA ALA A 41 -1.84 9.99 -3.41
C ALA A 41 -1.18 9.04 -2.41
N ALA A 42 -0.58 7.94 -2.88
CA ALA A 42 0.13 6.99 -2.02
C ALA A 42 1.38 7.62 -1.37
N VAL A 43 2.25 8.29 -2.13
CA VAL A 43 3.48 8.92 -1.58
C VAL A 43 3.17 10.09 -0.63
N SER A 44 1.99 10.70 -0.75
CA SER A 44 1.52 11.74 0.16
C SER A 44 0.68 11.21 1.34
N ILE A 45 0.53 9.89 1.50
CA ILE A 45 -0.29 9.22 2.54
C ILE A 45 -1.78 9.60 2.46
N GLU A 46 -2.26 10.04 1.30
CA GLU A 46 -3.68 10.29 1.06
C GLU A 46 -4.45 9.01 0.70
N GLN A 47 -3.71 7.96 0.37
CA GLN A 47 -4.23 6.65 0.02
C GLN A 47 -3.33 5.53 0.55
N THR A 48 -3.95 4.42 0.94
CA THR A 48 -3.26 3.17 1.24
C THR A 48 -3.98 1.97 0.63
N VAL A 49 -3.21 0.94 0.30
CA VAL A 49 -3.72 -0.40 0.03
C VAL A 49 -3.54 -1.20 1.31
N LEU A 50 -4.66 -1.66 1.87
CA LEU A 50 -4.64 -2.45 3.08
C LEU A 50 -4.10 -3.85 2.77
N GLN A 51 -3.03 -4.24 3.47
CA GLN A 51 -2.40 -5.55 3.30
C GLN A 51 -3.39 -6.73 3.40
N PRO A 52 -4.36 -6.75 4.35
CA PRO A 52 -5.37 -7.80 4.40
C PRO A 52 -6.25 -7.76 3.14
N GLY A 53 -6.33 -8.89 2.44
CA GLY A 53 -7.13 -9.00 1.23
C GLY A 53 -6.43 -8.48 -0.03
N THR A 54 -5.15 -8.11 0.07
CA THR A 54 -4.29 -7.87 -1.09
C THR A 54 -3.65 -9.18 -1.54
N ILE A 55 -3.75 -9.49 -2.82
CA ILE A 55 -3.09 -10.65 -3.44
C ILE A 55 -2.41 -10.20 -4.73
N TRP A 56 -1.28 -10.82 -5.06
CA TRP A 56 -0.53 -10.49 -6.28
C TRP A 56 0.00 -11.75 -6.94
N ARG A 57 0.30 -11.63 -8.23
CA ARG A 57 0.92 -12.70 -9.01
C ARG A 57 2.39 -12.82 -8.64
N ARG A 58 2.92 -14.04 -8.75
CA ARG A 58 4.36 -14.31 -8.57
C ARG A 58 5.26 -13.39 -9.41
N ARG A 59 4.83 -13.04 -10.63
CA ARG A 59 5.55 -12.12 -11.54
C ARG A 59 5.85 -10.76 -10.92
N VAL A 60 5.00 -10.27 -10.01
CA VAL A 60 5.22 -9.00 -9.31
C VAL A 60 6.51 -9.08 -8.49
N THR A 61 6.64 -10.11 -7.66
CA THR A 61 7.83 -10.33 -6.83
C THR A 61 9.07 -10.63 -7.67
N GLU A 62 8.92 -11.34 -8.78
CA GLU A 62 10.03 -11.59 -9.71
C GLU A 62 10.52 -10.29 -10.38
N GLN A 63 9.63 -9.33 -10.61
CA GLN A 63 9.96 -8.05 -11.24
C GLN A 63 10.52 -7.01 -10.26
N ILE A 64 9.92 -6.85 -9.07
CA ILE A 64 10.29 -5.78 -8.13
C ILE A 64 11.13 -6.26 -6.94
N GLY A 65 11.34 -7.57 -6.81
CA GLY A 65 12.03 -8.18 -5.69
C GLY A 65 11.15 -8.36 -4.44
N LEU A 66 11.81 -8.67 -3.32
CA LEU A 66 11.18 -8.92 -2.02
C LEU A 66 10.84 -7.62 -1.27
N PHE A 67 10.30 -7.76 -0.07
CA PHE A 67 10.14 -6.64 0.86
C PHE A 67 11.51 -6.12 1.30
N ASP A 68 11.60 -4.81 1.55
CA ASP A 68 12.77 -4.24 2.21
C ASP A 68 12.67 -4.51 3.72
N GLU A 69 13.45 -5.49 4.18
CA GLU A 69 13.50 -5.91 5.59
C GLU A 69 14.11 -4.85 6.53
N THR A 70 14.68 -3.76 5.99
CA THR A 70 15.13 -2.62 6.82
C THR A 70 13.95 -1.75 7.30
N LEU A 71 12.78 -1.87 6.66
CA LEU A 71 11.55 -1.20 7.07
C LEU A 71 10.79 -2.08 8.08
N HIS A 72 10.26 -1.47 9.14
CA HIS A 72 9.62 -2.17 10.26
C HIS A 72 8.11 -1.90 10.37
N TYR A 73 7.64 -0.81 9.76
CA TYR A 73 6.28 -0.28 9.91
C TYR A 73 5.51 -0.16 8.59
N VAL A 74 6.21 0.07 7.47
CA VAL A 74 5.59 0.42 6.18
C VAL A 74 6.13 -0.41 4.99
N MET A 75 6.61 -1.63 5.25
CA MET A 75 7.08 -2.57 4.21
C MET A 75 6.06 -2.75 3.07
N ASP A 76 4.77 -2.86 3.41
CA ASP A 76 3.72 -3.04 2.41
C ASP A 76 3.59 -1.81 1.51
N PHE A 77 3.68 -0.60 2.07
CA PHE A 77 3.62 0.65 1.29
C PHE A 77 4.78 0.76 0.31
N ASP A 78 6.00 0.46 0.76
CA ASP A 78 7.18 0.39 -0.10
C ASP A 78 6.94 -0.58 -1.27
N TYR A 79 6.37 -1.74 -0.98
CA TYR A 79 6.07 -2.76 -1.97
C TYR A 79 5.03 -2.30 -3.01
N TRP A 80 3.93 -1.67 -2.57
CA TRP A 80 2.89 -1.17 -3.47
C TRP A 80 3.38 -0.04 -4.36
N ILE A 81 4.16 0.89 -3.80
CA ILE A 81 4.73 2.02 -4.54
C ILE A 81 5.74 1.50 -5.57
N ARG A 82 6.66 0.59 -5.19
CA ARG A 82 7.58 -0.03 -6.15
C ARG A 82 6.84 -0.78 -7.26
N ALA A 83 5.76 -1.49 -6.93
CA ALA A 83 4.96 -2.15 -7.94
C ALA A 83 4.38 -1.15 -8.96
N ALA A 84 3.79 -0.05 -8.49
CA ALA A 84 3.24 0.98 -9.36
C ALA A 84 4.33 1.69 -10.20
N LEU A 85 5.49 2.01 -9.62
CA LEU A 85 6.62 2.61 -10.34
C LEU A 85 7.22 1.68 -11.40
N ALA A 86 7.17 0.37 -11.17
CA ALA A 86 7.56 -0.63 -12.16
C ALA A 86 6.53 -0.83 -13.28
N GLY A 87 5.44 -0.05 -13.31
CA GLY A 87 4.39 -0.13 -14.31
C GLY A 87 3.44 -1.31 -14.15
N LEU A 88 3.42 -1.97 -12.98
CA LEU A 88 2.52 -3.08 -12.70
C LEU A 88 1.09 -2.60 -12.47
N GLN A 89 0.11 -3.41 -12.87
CA GLN A 89 -1.29 -3.06 -12.78
C GLN A 89 -1.90 -3.43 -11.42
N LEU A 90 -2.04 -2.43 -10.55
CA LEU A 90 -2.72 -2.53 -9.25
C LEU A 90 -4.23 -2.26 -9.44
N CYS A 91 -5.06 -3.28 -9.28
CA CYS A 91 -6.50 -3.20 -9.54
C CYS A 91 -7.32 -3.23 -8.25
N TYR A 92 -8.12 -2.17 -8.06
CA TYR A 92 -9.18 -2.15 -7.05
C TYR A 92 -10.35 -3.05 -7.47
N VAL A 93 -10.77 -3.93 -6.57
CA VAL A 93 -11.95 -4.79 -6.74
C VAL A 93 -12.99 -4.42 -5.68
N PRO A 94 -14.14 -3.85 -6.06
CA PRO A 94 -15.20 -3.48 -5.12
C PRO A 94 -15.72 -4.66 -4.28
N GLY A 95 -16.13 -4.33 -3.07
CA GLY A 95 -16.71 -5.23 -2.08
C GLY A 95 -15.71 -5.68 -1.03
N THR A 96 -16.21 -5.94 0.17
CA THR A 96 -15.40 -6.42 1.30
C THR A 96 -14.75 -7.77 0.98
N ARG A 97 -13.42 -7.81 1.03
CA ARG A 97 -12.62 -9.02 0.78
C ARG A 97 -11.80 -9.46 1.99
N SER A 98 -11.71 -8.64 3.02
CA SER A 98 -10.91 -8.89 4.21
C SER A 98 -11.52 -8.22 5.44
N ALA A 99 -11.08 -8.68 6.61
CA ALA A 99 -11.29 -8.00 7.87
C ALA A 99 -9.92 -7.77 8.54
N PHE A 100 -9.73 -6.56 9.07
CA PHE A 100 -8.51 -6.19 9.80
C PHE A 100 -8.85 -5.90 11.25
N ARG A 101 -8.18 -6.63 12.15
CA ARG A 101 -8.40 -6.48 13.59
C ARG A 101 -7.57 -5.34 14.14
N LEU A 102 -8.23 -4.32 14.66
CA LEU A 102 -7.57 -3.22 15.37
C LEU A 102 -7.25 -3.66 16.80
N HIS A 103 -5.96 -3.82 17.09
CA HIS A 103 -5.46 -4.00 18.46
C HIS A 103 -4.88 -2.69 18.97
N GLN A 104 -5.08 -2.37 20.25
CA GLN A 104 -4.44 -1.21 20.90
C GLN A 104 -2.90 -1.30 20.92
N SER A 105 -2.34 -2.48 20.63
CA SER A 105 -0.91 -2.75 20.47
C SER A 105 -0.45 -2.76 19.01
N SER A 106 -1.33 -2.52 18.02
CA SER A 106 -0.94 -2.44 16.61
C SER A 106 0.15 -1.39 16.45
N LYS A 107 1.23 -1.75 15.74
CA LYS A 107 2.47 -0.96 15.60
C LYS A 107 2.22 0.53 15.27
N THR A 108 1.13 0.82 14.57
CA THR A 108 0.64 2.15 14.20
C THR A 108 0.37 3.09 15.39
N VAL A 109 0.05 2.57 16.58
CA VAL A 109 -0.35 3.37 17.75
C VAL A 109 0.84 3.76 18.64
N ARG A 110 1.90 2.93 18.70
CA ARG A 110 2.90 3.03 19.77
C ARG A 110 4.26 3.63 19.35
N VAL A 111 4.58 3.75 18.06
CA VAL A 111 5.88 4.33 17.64
C VAL A 111 5.74 5.20 16.39
N LYS A 112 5.20 6.42 16.56
CA LYS A 112 5.09 7.42 15.48
C LYS A 112 6.44 7.72 14.81
N ILE A 113 7.53 7.75 15.57
CA ILE A 113 8.88 8.10 15.05
C ILE A 113 9.39 7.04 14.05
N GLY A 114 9.26 5.75 14.39
CA GLY A 114 9.72 4.66 13.53
C GLY A 114 8.96 4.59 12.22
N PHE A 115 7.64 4.81 12.27
CA PHE A 115 6.82 4.94 11.06
C PHE A 115 7.34 6.05 10.14
N TRP A 116 7.59 7.24 10.67
CA TRP A 116 8.03 8.38 9.86
C TRP A 116 9.46 8.22 9.33
N ASN A 117 10.35 7.56 10.08
CA ASN A 117 11.68 7.22 9.59
C ASN A 117 11.62 6.27 8.40
N ASP A 118 10.82 5.20 8.50
CA ASP A 118 10.62 4.27 7.40
C ASP A 118 9.93 4.98 6.20
N TRP A 119 8.94 5.84 6.47
CA TRP A 119 8.28 6.61 5.42
C TRP A 119 9.26 7.51 4.67
N LYS A 120 10.12 8.21 5.40
CA LYS A 120 11.19 9.02 4.80
C LYS A 120 12.10 8.16 3.94
N ALA A 121 12.48 6.96 4.39
CA ALA A 121 13.29 6.04 3.59
C ALA A 121 12.59 5.62 2.29
N ILE A 122 11.27 5.39 2.31
CA ILE A 122 10.49 5.16 1.08
C ILE A 122 10.57 6.37 0.14
N LEU A 123 10.33 7.58 0.65
CA LEU A 123 10.39 8.80 -0.17
C LEU A 123 11.77 9.01 -0.78
N ASP A 124 12.84 8.81 0.01
CA ASP A 124 14.21 8.96 -0.47
C ASP A 124 14.52 7.98 -1.62
N LYS A 125 14.02 6.73 -1.55
CA LYS A 125 14.13 5.79 -2.67
C LYS A 125 13.36 6.28 -3.89
N VAL A 126 12.07 6.59 -3.73
CA VAL A 126 11.19 7.03 -4.83
C VAL A 126 11.80 8.23 -5.55
N TYR A 127 12.21 9.26 -4.81
CA TYR A 127 12.74 10.50 -5.38
C TYR A 127 14.21 10.43 -5.79
N SER A 128 14.86 9.28 -5.65
CA SER A 128 16.17 8.99 -6.23
C SER A 128 16.08 8.34 -7.61
N GLU A 129 14.90 7.88 -8.03
CA GLU A 129 14.69 7.31 -9.35
C GLU A 129 14.87 8.40 -10.43
N PRO A 130 15.63 8.11 -11.50
CA PRO A 130 15.98 9.11 -12.51
C PRO A 130 14.79 9.49 -13.42
N ASP A 131 13.86 8.57 -13.64
CA ASP A 131 12.80 8.68 -14.65
C ASP A 131 11.40 8.81 -14.04
N LEU A 132 11.25 9.73 -13.07
CA LEU A 132 9.96 10.01 -12.46
C LEU A 132 9.04 10.83 -13.37
N SER A 133 7.74 10.56 -13.29
CA SER A 133 6.74 11.39 -13.97
C SER A 133 6.69 12.81 -13.38
N ASP A 134 6.29 13.79 -14.19
CA ASP A 134 6.10 15.18 -13.76
C ASP A 134 5.12 15.29 -12.58
N GLN A 135 4.10 14.43 -12.54
CA GLN A 135 3.12 14.38 -11.45
C GLN A 135 3.79 13.98 -10.12
N LEU A 136 4.64 12.97 -10.13
CA LEU A 136 5.40 12.55 -8.94
C LEU A 136 6.37 13.64 -8.50
N LEU A 137 7.11 14.24 -9.44
CA LEU A 137 8.01 15.35 -9.14
C LEU A 137 7.27 16.52 -8.48
N ALA A 138 6.08 16.87 -8.96
CA ALA A 138 5.22 17.90 -8.37
C ALA A 138 4.71 17.54 -6.97
N ALA A 139 4.49 16.24 -6.68
CA ALA A 139 4.06 15.77 -5.37
C ALA A 139 5.16 15.78 -4.30
N LYS A 140 6.45 15.98 -4.68
CA LYS A 140 7.61 15.85 -3.80
C LYS A 140 7.53 16.68 -2.53
N GLU A 141 7.29 17.99 -2.66
CA GLU A 141 7.22 18.87 -1.47
C GLU A 141 6.08 18.47 -0.53
N VAL A 142 4.93 18.06 -1.08
CA VAL A 142 3.78 17.62 -0.30
C VAL A 142 4.09 16.30 0.42
N ALA A 143 4.71 15.34 -0.28
CA ALA A 143 5.10 14.05 0.27
C ALA A 143 6.06 14.20 1.47
N TYR A 144 7.06 15.09 1.37
CA TYR A 144 8.02 15.31 2.44
C TYR A 144 7.49 16.14 3.63
N ARG A 145 6.38 16.88 3.47
CA ARG A 145 5.82 17.73 4.53
C ARG A 145 5.49 17.00 5.83
N ASN A 146 5.14 15.72 5.74
CA ASN A 146 4.72 14.92 6.89
C ASN A 146 5.89 14.22 7.61
N VAL A 147 7.11 14.26 7.06
CA VAL A 147 8.32 13.62 7.61
C VAL A 147 9.42 14.59 8.03
N SER A 148 9.21 15.90 7.81
CA SER A 148 10.15 16.98 8.16
C SER A 148 10.09 17.41 9.62
#